data_AF-A0A935YKT5-F1
#
_entry.id   AF-A0A935YKT5-F1
#
_cell.length_a   1.000
_cell.length_b   1.000
_cell.length_c   1.000
_cell.angle_alpha   90.00
_cell.angle_beta   90.00
_cell.angle_gamma   90.00
#
_symmetry.space_group_name_H-M   'P 1'
#
loop_
_entity.id
_entity.type
_entity.pdbx_description
1 polymer ?
#
loop_
_entity_poly.entity_id
_entity_poly.type
_entity_poly.pdbx_seq_one_letter_code
_entity_poly.pdbx_strand_id
1 'polypeptide(L)'
;MSERPPITPQMKVGQLLDAYPELEDELIAIAPEFARLRNPVLRKTVARVTSLQQAALVGGIGLGEAVARLRAAAGSDDSAPAPQPEGCAPDAAAGPVDRPEWVDRVAVVSRDDARADIDAGQHPLPRVMAAVATLKQGQAHILVTPFVPAPLLDKARGLGLHVWTEQAGAREFRSLIARL
;
A
#
# COMPACT_ATOMS: atom_id res chain seq x y z
N MET A 1 3.32 -35.23 -9.49
CA MET A 1 3.37 -34.20 -8.42
C MET A 1 3.73 -32.91 -9.12
N SER A 2 2.74 -32.08 -9.46
CA SER A 2 3.02 -30.79 -10.11
C SER A 2 3.21 -29.76 -9.01
N GLU A 3 4.46 -29.48 -8.66
CA GLU A 3 4.83 -28.37 -7.77
C GLU A 3 4.33 -27.07 -8.38
N ARG A 4 3.26 -26.54 -7.81
CA ARG A 4 2.71 -25.25 -8.13
C ARG A 4 3.63 -24.18 -7.52
N PRO A 5 4.32 -23.36 -8.32
CA PRO A 5 5.26 -22.38 -7.78
C PRO A 5 4.53 -21.32 -6.95
N PRO A 6 5.11 -20.87 -5.83
CA PRO A 6 4.50 -19.84 -5.00
C PRO A 6 4.36 -18.53 -5.77
N ILE A 7 3.17 -17.94 -5.74
CA ILE A 7 2.88 -16.68 -6.42
C ILE A 7 3.65 -15.56 -5.71
N THR A 8 4.68 -15.04 -6.36
CA THR A 8 5.51 -13.95 -5.84
C THR A 8 5.32 -12.67 -6.66
N PRO A 9 5.49 -11.47 -6.06
CA PRO A 9 5.32 -10.20 -6.77
C PRO A 9 6.30 -9.98 -7.93
N GLN A 10 7.47 -10.62 -7.88
CA GLN A 10 8.47 -10.61 -8.95
C GLN A 10 8.21 -11.66 -10.04
N MET A 11 7.21 -12.53 -9.85
CA MET A 11 6.86 -13.56 -10.83
C MET A 11 6.35 -12.90 -12.12
N LYS A 12 6.74 -13.46 -13.26
CA LYS A 12 6.30 -12.98 -14.57
C LYS A 12 4.87 -13.42 -14.83
N VAL A 13 4.04 -12.53 -15.39
CA VAL A 13 2.65 -12.82 -15.76
C VAL A 13 2.58 -14.02 -16.70
N GLY A 14 3.52 -14.12 -17.64
CA GLY A 14 3.61 -15.26 -18.55
C GLY A 14 3.92 -16.59 -17.86
N GLN A 15 4.72 -16.59 -16.78
CA GLN A 15 4.96 -17.81 -15.99
C GLN A 15 3.77 -18.14 -15.08
N LEU A 16 3.11 -17.11 -14.54
CA LEU A 16 1.91 -17.28 -13.74
C LEU A 16 0.80 -17.93 -14.56
N LEU A 17 0.51 -17.40 -15.76
CA LEU A 17 -0.54 -17.92 -16.64
C LEU A 17 -0.21 -19.31 -17.23
N ASP A 18 1.06 -19.70 -17.25
CA ASP A 18 1.49 -21.04 -17.66
C ASP A 18 1.25 -22.06 -16.54
N ALA A 19 1.53 -21.67 -15.29
CA ALA A 19 1.29 -22.50 -14.10
C ALA A 19 -0.17 -22.49 -13.63
N TYR A 20 -0.89 -21.39 -13.86
CA TYR A 20 -2.25 -21.11 -13.39
C TYR A 20 -3.07 -20.40 -14.48
N PRO A 21 -3.53 -21.14 -15.51
CA PRO A 21 -4.35 -20.58 -16.58
C PRO A 21 -5.71 -20.06 -16.08
N GLU A 22 -6.20 -20.59 -14.95
CA GLU A 22 -7.45 -20.15 -14.29
C GLU A 22 -7.38 -18.72 -13.72
N LEU A 23 -6.17 -18.19 -13.47
CA LEU A 23 -5.98 -16.81 -13.00
C LEU A 23 -6.10 -15.77 -14.10
N GLU A 24 -6.29 -16.19 -15.35
CA GLU A 24 -6.44 -15.28 -16.48
C GLU A 24 -7.63 -14.34 -16.31
N ASP A 25 -8.79 -14.86 -15.90
CA ASP A 25 -9.99 -14.06 -15.69
C ASP A 25 -9.83 -13.07 -14.53
N GLU A 26 -9.12 -13.44 -13.46
CA GLU A 26 -8.80 -12.53 -12.35
C GLU A 26 -7.84 -11.42 -12.76
N LEU A 27 -6.83 -11.72 -13.58
CA LEU A 27 -5.93 -10.71 -14.13
C LEU A 27 -6.66 -9.71 -15.02
N ILE A 28 -7.65 -10.18 -15.79
CA ILE A 28 -8.50 -9.33 -16.63
C ILE A 28 -9.42 -8.46 -15.77
N ALA A 29 -9.94 -9.01 -14.67
CA ALA A 29 -10.74 -8.24 -13.70
C ALA A 29 -9.92 -7.14 -13.01
N ILE A 30 -8.64 -7.39 -12.76
CA ILE A 30 -7.70 -6.42 -12.19
C ILE A 30 -7.32 -5.34 -13.21
N ALA A 31 -6.89 -5.74 -14.42
CA ALA A 31 -6.61 -4.80 -15.49
C ALA A 31 -7.23 -5.30 -16.80
N PRO A 32 -8.23 -4.59 -17.35
CA PRO A 32 -8.89 -5.00 -18.59
C PRO A 32 -7.93 -5.01 -19.78
N GLU A 33 -6.80 -4.31 -19.69
CA GLU A 33 -5.72 -4.35 -20.68
C GLU A 33 -5.11 -5.76 -20.84
N PHE A 34 -5.17 -6.59 -19.79
CA PHE A 34 -4.74 -7.99 -19.85
C PHE A 34 -5.69 -8.89 -20.64
N ALA A 35 -6.90 -8.45 -20.97
CA ALA A 35 -7.78 -9.18 -21.89
C ALA A 35 -7.11 -9.38 -23.27
N ARG A 36 -6.21 -8.47 -23.65
CA ARG A 36 -5.43 -8.56 -24.90
C ARG A 36 -4.40 -9.68 -24.86
N LEU A 37 -3.99 -10.14 -23.68
CA LEU A 37 -3.07 -11.29 -23.52
C LEU A 37 -3.72 -12.64 -23.85
N ARG A 38 -5.04 -12.70 -24.04
CA ARG A 38 -5.71 -13.89 -24.63
C ARG A 38 -5.19 -14.20 -26.02
N ASN A 39 -4.67 -13.20 -26.74
CA ASN A 39 -4.04 -13.44 -28.03
C ASN A 39 -2.67 -14.14 -27.81
N PRO A 40 -2.46 -15.35 -28.36
CA PRO A 40 -1.26 -16.15 -28.11
C PRO A 40 0.05 -15.45 -28.54
N VAL A 41 -0.03 -14.50 -29.48
CA VAL A 41 1.13 -13.70 -29.90
C VAL A 41 1.53 -12.71 -28.79
N LEU A 42 0.56 -11.98 -28.22
CA LEU A 42 0.78 -11.03 -27.12
C LEU A 42 1.15 -11.72 -25.82
N ARG A 43 0.63 -12.93 -25.59
CA ARG A 43 1.02 -13.80 -24.47
C ARG A 43 2.50 -14.15 -24.50
N LYS A 44 3.06 -14.40 -25.69
CA LYS A 44 4.49 -14.76 -25.84
C LYS A 44 5.42 -13.55 -25.80
N THR A 45 4.94 -12.36 -26.17
CA THR A 45 5.77 -11.16 -26.26
C THR A 45 5.68 -10.29 -25.01
N VAL A 46 4.48 -9.87 -24.62
CA VAL A 46 4.25 -8.91 -23.52
C VAL A 46 4.24 -9.61 -22.17
N ALA A 47 3.53 -10.75 -22.03
CA ALA A 47 3.43 -11.42 -20.73
C ALA A 47 4.79 -11.98 -20.21
N ARG A 48 5.77 -12.20 -21.10
CA ARG A 48 7.12 -12.68 -20.72
C ARG A 48 8.00 -11.58 -20.11
N VAL A 49 7.71 -10.31 -20.43
CA VAL A 49 8.44 -9.14 -19.90
C VAL A 49 7.68 -8.44 -18.78
N THR A 50 6.36 -8.63 -18.69
CA THR A 50 5.54 -8.06 -17.62
C THR A 50 5.62 -8.90 -16.35
N SER A 51 6.15 -8.30 -15.27
CA SER A 51 6.07 -8.86 -13.92
C SER A 51 4.72 -8.59 -13.27
N LEU A 52 4.32 -9.38 -12.28
CA LEU A 52 3.11 -9.18 -11.48
C LEU A 52 3.03 -7.76 -10.90
N GLN A 53 4.18 -7.23 -10.45
CA GLN A 53 4.30 -5.85 -9.99
C GLN A 53 3.92 -4.82 -11.06
N GLN A 54 4.37 -5.01 -12.29
CA GLN A 54 4.01 -4.13 -13.40
C GLN A 54 2.53 -4.29 -13.76
N ALA A 55 1.99 -5.50 -13.61
CA ALA A 55 0.57 -5.75 -13.82
C ALA A 55 -0.32 -5.06 -12.79
N ALA A 56 0.07 -5.07 -11.52
CA ALA A 56 -0.62 -4.33 -10.46
C ALA A 56 -0.61 -2.82 -10.71
N LEU A 57 0.53 -2.27 -11.15
CA LEU A 57 0.67 -0.85 -11.50
C LEU A 57 -0.25 -0.45 -12.66
N VAL A 58 -0.34 -1.29 -13.71
CA VAL A 58 -1.22 -1.05 -14.87
C VAL A 58 -2.69 -1.19 -14.48
N GLY A 59 -3.03 -2.14 -13.60
CA GLY A 59 -4.38 -2.31 -13.06
C GLY A 59 -4.78 -1.27 -12.01
N GLY A 60 -3.88 -0.36 -11.62
CA GLY A 60 -4.15 0.66 -10.62
C GLY A 60 -4.40 0.13 -9.20
N ILE A 61 -4.02 -1.13 -8.92
CA ILE A 61 -4.17 -1.75 -7.60
C ILE A 61 -2.82 -1.91 -6.90
N GLY A 62 -2.86 -1.98 -5.57
CA GLY A 62 -1.66 -2.25 -4.77
C GLY A 62 -1.07 -3.62 -5.09
N LEU A 63 0.26 -3.72 -5.15
CA LEU A 63 0.97 -4.99 -5.39
C LEU A 63 0.56 -6.08 -4.39
N GLY A 64 0.40 -5.73 -3.11
CA GLY A 64 -0.04 -6.67 -2.07
C GLY A 64 -1.44 -7.20 -2.33
N GLU A 65 -2.34 -6.34 -2.75
CA GLU A 65 -3.74 -6.68 -3.07
C GLU A 65 -3.83 -7.57 -4.32
N ALA A 66 -3.05 -7.26 -5.36
CA ALA A 66 -2.95 -8.09 -6.56
C ALA A 66 -2.47 -9.52 -6.24
N VAL A 67 -1.40 -9.64 -5.45
CA VAL A 67 -0.84 -10.93 -5.05
C VAL A 67 -1.81 -11.70 -4.15
N ALA A 68 -2.45 -11.02 -3.20
CA ALA A 68 -3.43 -11.63 -2.30
C ALA A 68 -4.62 -12.20 -3.09
N ARG A 69 -5.15 -11.43 -4.04
CA ARG A 69 -6.27 -11.84 -4.90
C ARG A 69 -5.92 -13.01 -5.80
N LEU A 70 -4.74 -12.99 -6.42
CA LEU A 70 -4.25 -14.09 -7.26
C LEU A 70 -3.98 -15.37 -6.43
N ARG A 71 -3.48 -15.25 -5.19
CA ARG A 71 -3.29 -16.39 -4.29
C ARG A 71 -4.61 -17.00 -3.83
N ALA A 72 -5.59 -16.14 -3.51
CA ALA A 72 -6.95 -16.57 -3.16
C ALA A 72 -7.58 -17.35 -4.32
N ALA A 73 -7.47 -16.85 -5.55
CA ALA A 73 -8.00 -17.51 -6.73
C ALA A 73 -7.22 -18.78 -7.14
N ALA A 74 -5.93 -18.88 -6.81
CA ALA A 74 -5.10 -20.05 -7.12
C ALA A 74 -5.33 -21.24 -6.16
N GLY A 75 -6.19 -21.09 -5.15
CA GLY A 75 -6.43 -22.10 -4.13
C GLY A 75 -5.18 -22.49 -3.36
N SER A 76 -4.20 -21.59 -3.25
CA SER A 76 -3.00 -21.79 -2.43
C SER A 76 -3.36 -21.55 -0.97
N ASP A 77 -3.88 -22.60 -0.36
CA ASP A 77 -4.27 -22.67 1.05
C ASP A 77 -3.02 -22.63 1.95
N ASP A 78 -2.57 -21.43 2.28
CA ASP A 78 -1.84 -21.16 3.52
C ASP A 78 -2.66 -20.14 4.31
N SER A 79 -3.82 -20.62 4.77
CA SER A 79 -4.64 -20.23 5.92
C SER A 79 -4.63 -18.75 6.38
N ALA A 80 -5.68 -18.02 6.00
CA ALA A 80 -6.75 -17.61 6.94
C ALA A 80 -8.00 -17.15 6.16
N PRO A 81 -9.22 -17.48 6.62
CA PRO A 81 -10.45 -17.15 5.91
C PRO A 81 -10.77 -15.66 6.09
N ALA A 82 -10.77 -14.90 5.00
CA ALA A 82 -11.49 -13.64 4.93
C ALA A 82 -12.88 -13.93 4.32
N PRO A 83 -13.98 -13.69 5.04
CA PRO A 83 -15.31 -13.72 4.44
C PRO A 83 -15.42 -12.57 3.44
N GLN A 84 -15.88 -12.89 2.23
CA GLN A 84 -16.54 -11.93 1.34
C GLN A 84 -18.01 -12.35 1.22
N PRO A 85 -18.94 -11.47 0.82
CA PRO A 85 -18.74 -10.14 0.23
C PRO A 85 -19.54 -9.07 0.98
N GLU A 86 -19.38 -7.79 0.63
CA GLU A 86 -20.38 -6.70 0.45
C GLU A 86 -19.64 -5.35 0.59
N GLY A 87 -19.48 -4.61 -0.51
CA GLY A 87 -19.14 -3.18 -0.46
C GLY A 87 -17.67 -2.80 -0.36
N CYS A 88 -17.13 -2.32 -1.49
CA CYS A 88 -16.34 -1.08 -1.54
C CYS A 88 -15.42 -0.74 -0.34
N ALA A 89 -14.22 -1.31 -0.29
CA ALA A 89 -12.99 -0.65 0.22
C ALA A 89 -11.76 -1.56 0.02
N PRO A 90 -10.64 -1.07 -0.54
CA PRO A 90 -9.37 -1.78 -0.46
C PRO A 90 -8.67 -1.42 0.86
N ASP A 91 -8.39 -2.43 1.69
CA ASP A 91 -7.50 -2.35 2.84
C ASP A 91 -6.24 -3.16 2.55
N ALA A 92 -5.07 -2.51 2.60
CA ALA A 92 -3.91 -3.01 3.35
C ALA A 92 -2.65 -2.18 3.07
N ALA A 93 -2.55 -1.04 3.76
CA ALA A 93 -1.32 -0.66 4.47
C ALA A 93 -1.72 0.34 5.56
N ALA A 94 -2.14 -0.22 6.70
CA ALA A 94 -2.89 0.41 7.78
C ALA A 94 -4.28 0.85 7.31
N GLY A 95 -5.28 -0.03 7.52
CA GLY A 95 -6.65 0.42 7.62
C GLY A 95 -6.78 1.64 8.55
N PRO A 96 -7.90 2.38 8.53
CA PRO A 96 -8.14 3.41 9.52
C PRO A 96 -8.05 2.75 10.89
N VAL A 97 -6.87 2.87 11.52
CA VAL A 97 -6.67 2.53 12.91
C VAL A 97 -7.68 3.42 13.59
N ASP A 98 -8.72 2.81 14.16
CA ASP A 98 -9.80 3.46 14.90
C ASP A 98 -9.26 4.75 15.49
N ARG A 99 -9.75 5.92 15.03
CA ARG A 99 -9.16 7.22 15.36
C ARG A 99 -8.93 7.20 16.87
N PRO A 100 -7.68 7.15 17.33
CA PRO A 100 -7.43 6.94 18.74
C PRO A 100 -8.06 8.10 19.51
N GLU A 101 -8.71 7.86 20.64
CA GLU A 101 -9.31 8.96 21.41
C GLU A 101 -8.30 10.05 21.79
N TRP A 102 -7.00 9.71 21.84
CA TRP A 102 -5.95 10.70 22.04
C TRP A 102 -5.84 11.70 20.89
N VAL A 103 -6.19 11.34 19.65
CA VAL A 103 -6.21 12.24 18.49
C VAL A 103 -7.22 13.37 18.67
N ASP A 104 -8.39 13.09 19.25
CA ASP A 104 -9.38 14.13 19.57
C ASP A 104 -9.05 14.90 20.86
N ARG A 105 -8.22 14.31 21.74
CA ARG A 105 -7.75 14.95 22.99
C ARG A 105 -6.53 15.84 22.81
N VAL A 106 -5.80 15.72 21.69
CA VAL A 106 -4.60 16.51 21.43
C VAL A 106 -4.91 17.76 20.63
N ALA A 107 -4.29 18.87 21.01
CA ALA A 107 -4.39 20.10 20.26
C ALA A 107 -3.40 20.07 19.09
N VAL A 108 -3.91 20.04 17.87
CA VAL A 108 -3.09 20.20 16.67
C VAL A 108 -2.58 21.64 16.61
N VAL A 109 -1.28 21.83 16.86
CA VAL A 109 -0.66 23.16 16.91
C VAL A 109 0.10 23.52 15.64
N SER A 110 0.42 22.53 14.82
CA SER A 110 1.21 22.73 13.61
C SER A 110 0.86 21.70 12.53
N ARG A 111 0.90 22.15 11.28
CA ARG A 111 0.68 21.32 10.08
C ARG A 111 1.77 21.63 9.06
N ASP A 112 2.45 20.60 8.58
CA ASP A 112 3.44 20.68 7.53
C ASP A 112 3.02 19.83 6.33
N ASP A 113 3.08 20.42 5.13
CA ASP A 113 2.88 19.72 3.87
C ASP A 113 4.24 19.49 3.22
N ALA A 114 4.70 18.25 3.25
CA ALA A 114 5.99 17.84 2.74
C ALA A 114 5.89 17.19 1.35
N ARG A 115 4.72 17.26 0.69
CA ARG A 115 4.55 16.67 -0.64
C ARG A 115 5.45 17.33 -1.68
N ALA A 116 5.51 18.66 -1.68
CA ALA A 116 6.35 19.42 -2.59
C ALA A 116 7.85 19.16 -2.33
N ASP A 117 8.27 19.16 -1.07
CA ASP A 117 9.66 18.88 -0.69
C ASP A 117 10.08 17.46 -1.11
N ILE A 118 9.24 16.45 -0.83
CA ILE A 118 9.52 15.05 -1.20
C ILE A 118 9.58 14.87 -2.73
N ASP A 119 8.67 15.52 -3.47
CA ASP A 119 8.66 15.49 -4.94
C ASP A 119 9.94 16.14 -5.52
N ALA A 120 10.44 17.19 -4.85
CA ALA A 120 11.72 17.83 -5.16
C ALA A 120 12.96 17.04 -4.68
N GLY A 121 12.78 15.85 -4.08
CA GLY A 121 13.87 15.04 -3.53
C GLY A 121 14.45 15.56 -2.20
N GLN A 122 13.79 16.51 -1.56
CA GLN A 122 14.18 17.04 -0.25
C GLN A 122 13.57 16.20 0.88
N HIS A 123 14.35 15.95 1.93
CA HIS A 123 13.89 15.18 3.07
C HIS A 123 13.21 16.08 4.12
N PRO A 124 11.92 15.89 4.44
CA PRO A 124 11.22 16.67 5.45
C PRO A 124 11.56 16.23 6.89
N LEU A 125 12.32 15.14 7.05
CA LEU A 125 12.65 14.56 8.35
C LEU A 125 13.25 15.55 9.35
N PRO A 126 14.32 16.32 9.05
CA PRO A 126 14.86 17.30 10.01
C PRO A 126 13.84 18.37 10.42
N ARG A 127 12.99 18.81 9.50
CA ARG A 127 11.97 19.84 9.75
C ARG A 127 10.84 19.31 10.63
N VAL A 128 10.34 18.11 10.34
CA VAL A 128 9.33 17.44 11.17
C VAL A 128 9.89 17.12 12.56
N MET A 129 11.14 16.65 12.64
CA MET A 129 11.80 16.36 13.93
C MET A 129 11.94 17.63 14.78
N ALA A 130 12.27 18.77 14.17
CA ALA A 130 12.29 20.07 14.87
C ALA A 130 10.88 20.48 15.33
N ALA A 131 9.86 20.31 14.48
CA ALA A 131 8.48 20.60 14.83
C ALA A 131 7.99 19.73 16.02
N VAL A 132 8.18 18.41 15.95
CA VAL A 132 7.73 17.50 17.01
C VAL A 132 8.54 17.64 18.30
N ALA A 133 9.81 18.10 18.23
CA ALA A 133 10.62 18.40 19.41
C ALA A 133 10.09 19.60 20.19
N THR A 134 9.44 20.55 19.52
CA THR A 134 8.81 21.74 20.15
C THR A 134 7.42 21.47 20.71
N LEU A 135 6.82 20.30 20.41
CA LEU A 135 5.52 19.91 20.96
C LEU A 135 5.58 19.75 22.48
N LYS A 136 4.61 20.36 23.15
CA LYS A 136 4.33 20.14 24.57
C LYS A 136 3.39 18.94 24.75
N GLN A 137 3.29 18.45 25.98
CA GLN A 137 2.36 17.39 26.34
C GLN A 137 0.92 17.78 25.99
N GLY A 138 0.17 16.90 25.34
CA GLY A 138 -1.17 17.14 24.81
C GLY A 138 -1.20 17.88 23.46
N GLN A 139 -0.06 18.09 22.80
CA GLN A 139 0.00 18.73 21.47
C GLN A 139 0.32 17.73 20.37
N ALA A 140 -0.19 18.01 19.18
CA ALA A 140 0.02 17.22 17.98
C ALA A 140 0.48 18.05 16.79
N HIS A 141 1.22 17.39 15.91
CA HIS A 141 1.70 17.88 14.64
C HIS A 141 1.15 17.01 13.51
N ILE A 142 0.61 17.64 12.46
CA ILE A 142 0.14 16.95 11.26
C ILE A 142 1.17 17.08 10.16
N LEU A 143 1.63 15.94 9.65
CA LEU A 143 2.49 15.86 8.48
C LEU A 143 1.71 15.29 7.29
N VAL A 144 1.66 16.02 6.17
CA VAL A 144 1.08 15.55 4.91
C VAL A 144 2.19 15.08 3.98
N THR A 145 2.14 13.83 3.54
CA THR A 145 3.13 13.23 2.63
C THR A 145 2.46 12.50 1.46
N PRO A 146 3.16 12.31 0.33
CA PRO A 146 2.60 11.62 -0.83
C PRO A 146 2.57 10.10 -0.66
N PHE A 147 3.29 9.57 0.33
CA PHE A 147 3.32 8.17 0.76
C PHE A 147 3.57 8.07 2.26
N VAL A 148 3.28 6.93 2.90
CA VAL A 148 3.51 6.70 4.33
C VAL A 148 5.02 6.71 4.63
N PRO A 149 5.55 7.66 5.42
CA PRO A 149 6.98 7.75 5.68
C PRO A 149 7.36 6.85 6.86
N ALA A 150 7.23 5.52 6.69
CA ALA A 150 7.52 4.52 7.70
C ALA A 150 8.79 4.79 8.55
N PRO A 151 9.98 5.08 7.98
CA PRO A 151 11.18 5.34 8.79
C PRO A 151 11.09 6.60 9.66
N LEU A 152 10.30 7.60 9.26
CA LEU A 152 10.06 8.79 10.07
C LEU A 152 9.14 8.46 11.25
N LEU A 153 8.08 7.71 10.99
CA LEU A 153 7.11 7.29 12.00
C LEU A 153 7.78 6.40 13.06
N ASP A 154 8.62 5.45 12.64
CA ASP A 154 9.41 4.60 13.54
C ASP A 154 10.32 5.42 14.46
N LYS A 155 11.01 6.42 13.89
CA LYS A 155 11.89 7.29 14.66
C LYS A 155 11.11 8.15 15.67
N ALA A 156 9.93 8.65 15.29
CA ALA A 156 9.05 9.37 16.20
C ALA A 156 8.55 8.47 17.35
N ARG A 157 8.16 7.23 17.04
CA ARG A 157 7.78 6.22 18.05
C ARG A 157 8.93 5.91 19.01
N GLY A 158 10.15 5.78 18.49
CA GLY A 158 11.35 5.56 19.31
C GLY A 158 11.67 6.71 20.27
N LEU A 159 11.17 7.92 20.00
CA LEU A 159 11.27 9.09 20.90
C LEU A 159 10.17 9.11 21.97
N GLY A 160 9.28 8.12 22.02
CA GLY A 160 8.13 8.07 22.91
C GLY A 160 6.94 8.91 22.44
N LEU A 161 6.93 9.34 21.17
CA LEU A 161 5.81 10.08 20.59
C LEU A 161 4.74 9.10 20.07
N HIS A 162 3.49 9.52 20.18
CA HIS A 162 2.36 8.78 19.63
C HIS A 162 2.17 9.16 18.19
N VAL A 163 2.01 8.17 17.32
CA VAL A 163 1.96 8.40 15.88
C VAL A 163 0.77 7.66 15.30
N TRP A 164 0.00 8.35 14.47
CA TRP A 164 -1.16 7.83 13.79
C TRP A 164 -1.17 8.37 12.37
N THR A 165 -1.46 7.52 11.38
CA THR A 165 -1.49 7.93 9.97
C THR A 165 -2.83 7.56 9.38
N GLU A 166 -3.50 8.53 8.75
CA GLU A 166 -4.68 8.31 7.92
C GLU A 166 -4.33 8.52 6.44
N GLN A 167 -4.97 7.74 5.58
CA GLN A 167 -4.96 7.99 4.14
C GLN A 167 -6.15 8.88 3.79
N ALA A 168 -5.87 10.13 3.40
CA ALA A 168 -6.88 11.09 3.00
C ALA A 168 -7.15 11.06 1.47
N GLY A 169 -6.28 10.40 0.69
CA GLY A 169 -6.46 10.23 -0.75
C GLY A 169 -5.43 9.29 -1.39
N ALA A 170 -5.50 9.11 -2.72
CA ALA A 170 -4.64 8.15 -3.46
C ALA A 170 -3.12 8.43 -3.35
N ARG A 171 -2.74 9.69 -3.17
CA ARG A 171 -1.35 10.15 -2.91
C ARG A 171 -1.32 11.19 -1.78
N GLU A 172 -2.22 11.06 -0.81
CA GLU A 172 -2.26 11.96 0.34
C GLU A 172 -2.38 11.15 1.62
N PHE A 173 -1.30 11.13 2.39
CA PHE A 173 -1.23 10.51 3.70
C PHE A 173 -1.02 11.61 4.74
N ARG A 174 -1.82 11.59 5.80
CA ARG A 174 -1.74 12.53 6.92
C ARG A 174 -1.30 11.78 8.15
N SER A 175 -0.08 12.04 8.58
CA SER A 175 0.49 11.46 9.79
C SER A 175 0.38 12.47 10.94
N LEU A 176 -0.47 12.18 11.92
CA LEU A 176 -0.44 12.85 13.21
C LEU A 176 0.67 12.30 14.09
N ILE A 177 1.49 13.19 14.62
CA ILE A 177 2.50 12.88 15.63
C ILE A 177 2.16 13.71 16.85
N ALA A 178 1.80 13.06 17.95
CA ALA A 178 1.45 13.71 19.20
C ALA A 178 2.40 13.36 20.33
N ARG A 179 2.54 14.30 21.26
CA ARG A 179 3.25 14.09 22.52
C ARG A 179 2.22 14.00 23.64
N LEU A 180 2.05 12.81 24.20
CA LEU A 180 1.20 12.54 25.36
C LEU A 180 2.02 12.46 26.64
#